data_AF-A0A2J7PQS5-F1
#
_entry.id   AF-A0A2J7PQS5-F1
#
_cell.length_a   1.000
_cell.length_b   1.000
_cell.length_c   1.000
_cell.angle_alpha   90.00
_cell.angle_beta   90.00
_cell.angle_gamma   90.00
#
_symmetry.space_group_name_H-M   'P 1'
#
loop_
_entity.id
_entity.type
_entity.pdbx_description
1 polymer ?
#
loop_
_entity_poly.entity_id
_entity_poly.type
_entity_poly.pdbx_seq_one_letter_code
_entity_poly.pdbx_strand_id
1 'polypeptide(L)'
;MFKPGTSFLYSTHGWTLVSAVVEAAASEPFPDVMRKFFQVMGLKHTYLDVAEPLIYNRSRYYSRNGSGNLKNVPYVDNSCKWAGGGLLSTVGDLLLFGNAMLYSYQWRSELAMWSVQPGTTRNWGRGDGYGMGWVVVPSRQEYGGGDVQAFAVGHTGGAVGASSVLLVVPNKVSYPTAIPLDSELAHHTPSVPNSLSVFSSLESVVPQSSDVCVPCGVTVAIIMNLEDVGLRRLAMDIAALFCEI
;
A
#
# COMPACT_ATOMS: atom_id res chain seq x y z
N MET A 1 25.17 -8.95 2.13
CA MET A 1 24.38 -9.26 0.92
C MET A 1 24.06 -10.74 0.89
N PHE A 2 22.89 -11.12 0.37
CA PHE A 2 22.45 -12.52 0.28
C PHE A 2 22.30 -12.93 -1.18
N LYS A 3 22.21 -14.23 -1.45
CA LYS A 3 21.83 -14.73 -2.78
C LYS A 3 20.38 -14.32 -3.08
N PRO A 4 20.05 -13.88 -4.31
CA PRO A 4 18.68 -13.56 -4.67
C PRO A 4 17.71 -14.71 -4.34
N GLY A 5 16.59 -14.39 -3.70
CA GLY A 5 15.54 -15.35 -3.33
C GLY A 5 15.83 -16.18 -2.07
N THR A 6 17.01 -16.07 -1.42
CA THR A 6 17.32 -16.90 -0.24
C THR A 6 17.00 -16.23 1.09
N SER A 7 16.90 -14.90 1.13
CA SER A 7 16.65 -14.14 2.35
C SER A 7 15.97 -12.82 2.03
N PHE A 8 15.18 -12.34 2.98
CA PHE A 8 14.45 -11.09 2.85
C PHE A 8 15.14 -9.96 3.61
N LEU A 9 15.37 -8.85 2.91
CA LEU A 9 15.81 -7.58 3.48
C LEU A 9 15.09 -6.45 2.74
N TYR A 10 14.31 -5.66 3.47
CA TYR A 10 13.68 -4.48 2.89
C TYR A 10 14.73 -3.50 2.38
N SER A 11 14.59 -3.01 1.16
CA SER A 11 15.53 -2.09 0.52
C SER A 11 14.81 -0.95 -0.19
N THR A 12 14.99 0.28 0.31
CA THR A 12 14.56 1.51 -0.38
C THR A 12 15.16 1.60 -1.78
N HIS A 13 16.42 1.21 -1.95
CA HIS A 13 17.07 1.20 -3.26
C HIS A 13 16.45 0.17 -4.23
N GLY A 14 15.89 -0.93 -3.70
CA GLY A 14 15.10 -1.87 -4.49
C GLY A 14 13.87 -1.20 -5.11
N TRP A 15 13.20 -0.32 -4.36
CA TRP A 15 12.08 0.47 -4.86
C TRP A 15 12.51 1.57 -5.84
N THR A 16 13.68 2.17 -5.67
CA THR A 16 14.28 3.06 -6.69
C THR A 16 14.51 2.32 -8.02
N LEU A 17 14.95 1.06 -7.98
CA LEU A 17 15.04 0.25 -9.19
C LEU A 17 13.67 -0.03 -9.80
N VAL A 18 12.65 -0.31 -8.98
CA VAL A 18 11.27 -0.47 -9.46
C VAL A 18 10.75 0.79 -10.16
N SER A 19 11.06 2.00 -9.69
CA SER A 19 10.69 3.22 -10.44
C SER A 19 11.32 3.30 -11.83
N ALA A 20 12.57 2.87 -11.99
CA ALA A 20 13.21 2.81 -13.30
C ALA A 20 12.55 1.78 -14.22
N VAL A 21 12.10 0.64 -13.68
CA VAL A 21 11.33 -0.36 -14.42
C VAL A 21 9.99 0.21 -14.87
N VAL A 22 9.28 0.94 -14.00
CA VAL A 22 8.01 1.60 -14.33
C VAL A 22 8.20 2.62 -15.44
N GLU A 23 9.23 3.48 -15.34
CA GLU A 23 9.59 4.45 -16.37
C GLU A 23 9.88 3.79 -17.73
N ALA A 24 10.75 2.77 -17.73
CA ALA A 24 11.11 2.05 -18.95
C ALA A 24 9.90 1.37 -19.60
N ALA A 25 9.04 0.77 -18.79
CA ALA A 25 7.88 0.05 -19.29
C ALA A 25 6.75 0.99 -19.74
N ALA A 26 6.61 2.17 -19.14
CA ALA A 26 5.66 3.21 -19.56
C ALA A 26 6.16 4.05 -20.73
N SER A 27 7.47 4.03 -21.02
CA SER A 27 8.12 4.96 -21.96
C SER A 27 7.85 6.44 -21.63
N GLU A 28 7.70 6.73 -20.34
CA GLU A 28 7.42 8.06 -19.80
C GLU A 28 8.20 8.26 -18.49
N PRO A 29 8.66 9.48 -18.17
CA PRO A 29 9.34 9.76 -16.92
C PRO A 29 8.52 9.30 -15.71
N PHE A 30 9.15 8.63 -14.74
CA PHE A 30 8.46 8.15 -13.54
C PHE A 30 7.59 9.23 -12.85
N PRO A 31 8.03 10.50 -12.72
CA PRO A 31 7.20 11.57 -12.17
C PRO A 31 5.87 11.80 -12.90
N ASP A 32 5.86 11.66 -14.22
CA ASP A 32 4.67 11.86 -15.05
C ASP A 32 3.69 10.71 -14.88
N VAL A 33 4.21 9.47 -14.86
CA VAL A 33 3.42 8.27 -14.56
C VAL A 33 2.74 8.40 -13.20
N MET A 34 3.46 8.82 -12.17
CA MET A 34 2.90 8.98 -10.83
C MET A 34 1.88 10.11 -10.75
N ARG A 35 2.12 11.26 -11.40
CA ARG A 35 1.15 12.36 -11.45
C ARG A 35 -0.15 11.96 -12.14
N LYS A 36 -0.07 11.23 -13.25
CA LYS A 36 -1.25 10.65 -13.93
C LYS A 36 -1.99 9.68 -13.02
N PHE A 37 -1.27 8.81 -12.31
CA PHE A 37 -1.86 7.87 -11.36
C PHE A 37 -2.61 8.62 -10.22
N PHE A 38 -2.00 9.64 -9.61
CA PHE A 38 -2.65 10.43 -8.57
C PHE A 38 -3.92 11.11 -9.09
N GLN A 39 -3.88 11.64 -10.31
CA GLN A 39 -5.04 12.26 -10.95
C GLN A 39 -6.18 11.26 -11.17
N VAL A 40 -5.90 10.08 -11.72
CA VAL A 40 -6.89 9.02 -11.98
C VAL A 40 -7.52 8.53 -10.67
N MET A 41 -6.72 8.38 -9.62
CA MET A 41 -7.16 7.94 -8.29
C MET A 41 -7.83 9.06 -7.47
N GLY A 42 -7.85 10.30 -7.96
CA GLY A 42 -8.40 11.44 -7.23
C GLY A 42 -7.58 11.90 -6.01
N LEU A 43 -6.29 11.55 -5.94
CA LEU A 43 -5.37 11.90 -4.86
C LEU A 43 -4.83 13.32 -5.03
N LYS A 44 -5.70 14.31 -4.81
CA LYS A 44 -5.46 15.73 -5.13
C LYS A 44 -4.37 16.40 -4.29
N HIS A 45 -4.02 15.80 -3.16
CA HIS A 45 -3.04 16.30 -2.19
C HIS A 45 -1.87 15.32 -1.99
N THR A 46 -1.59 14.50 -3.01
CA THR A 46 -0.47 13.57 -3.04
C THR A 46 0.54 14.02 -4.08
N TYR A 47 1.80 14.09 -3.68
CA TYR A 47 2.87 14.69 -4.46
C TYR A 47 4.14 13.87 -4.37
N LEU A 48 4.99 13.98 -5.39
CA LEU A 48 6.40 13.64 -5.26
C LEU A 48 7.06 14.70 -4.38
N ASP A 49 7.89 14.30 -3.43
CA ASP A 49 8.61 15.23 -2.58
C ASP A 49 9.73 15.91 -3.39
N VAL A 50 9.42 17.09 -3.89
CA VAL A 50 10.32 17.96 -4.65
C VAL A 50 10.77 19.13 -3.79
N ALA A 51 12.07 19.42 -3.90
CA ALA A 51 12.79 20.43 -3.11
C ALA A 51 12.31 21.87 -3.33
N GLU A 52 12.15 22.21 -4.61
CA GLU A 52 12.09 23.58 -5.08
C GLU A 52 10.68 24.18 -5.00
N PRO A 53 9.60 23.48 -5.39
CA PRO A 53 8.26 24.04 -5.36
C PRO A 53 7.74 24.27 -3.95
N LEU A 54 7.09 25.42 -3.75
CA LEU A 54 6.34 25.69 -2.53
C LEU A 54 5.05 24.86 -2.52
N ILE A 55 4.97 23.91 -1.61
CA ILE A 55 3.77 23.10 -1.37
C ILE A 55 2.99 23.74 -0.23
N TYR A 56 1.81 24.28 -0.56
CA TYR A 56 0.92 24.86 0.44
C TYR A 56 0.47 23.81 1.47
N ASN A 57 0.38 24.19 2.74
CA ASN A 57 0.08 23.29 3.86
C ASN A 57 1.06 22.12 4.08
N ARG A 58 2.28 22.17 3.52
CA ARG A 58 3.33 21.21 3.85
C ARG A 58 3.73 21.33 5.32
N SER A 59 3.62 20.24 6.07
CA SER A 59 3.97 20.23 7.50
C SER A 59 5.48 20.41 7.71
N ARG A 60 5.85 21.01 8.84
CA ARG A 60 7.24 21.00 9.33
C ARG A 60 7.51 19.69 10.04
N TYR A 61 8.70 19.16 9.83
CA TYR A 61 9.13 17.87 10.34
C TYR A 61 10.01 18.02 11.57
N TYR A 62 9.82 17.11 12.53
CA TYR A 62 10.46 17.20 13.84
C TYR A 62 11.13 15.88 14.24
N SER A 63 12.20 16.00 15.02
CA SER A 63 12.77 14.89 15.77
C SER A 63 13.00 15.29 17.22
N ARG A 64 13.26 14.31 18.09
CA ARG A 64 13.65 14.57 19.47
C ARG A 64 15.17 14.54 19.59
N ASN A 65 15.76 15.48 20.33
CA ASN A 65 17.16 15.38 20.71
C ASN A 65 17.36 14.38 21.86
N GLY A 66 18.61 14.15 22.29
CA GLY A 66 18.92 13.21 23.38
C GLY A 66 18.27 13.56 24.74
N SER A 67 17.82 14.81 24.90
CA SER A 67 17.07 15.28 26.08
C SER A 67 15.55 15.21 25.92
N GLY A 68 15.05 14.71 24.77
CA GLY A 68 13.62 14.57 24.49
C GLY A 68 12.94 15.82 23.90
N ASN A 69 13.66 16.93 23.74
CA ASN A 69 13.12 18.18 23.21
C ASN A 69 12.90 18.10 21.69
N LEU A 70 11.79 18.66 21.21
CA LEU A 70 11.49 18.77 19.79
C LEU A 70 12.47 19.74 19.11
N LYS A 71 12.99 19.33 17.96
CA LYS A 71 13.79 20.16 17.05
C LYS A 71 13.34 19.95 15.61
N ASN A 72 13.58 20.94 14.77
CA ASN A 72 13.44 20.74 13.32
C ASN A 72 14.48 19.72 12.85
N VAL A 73 14.11 18.92 11.86
CA VAL A 73 15.05 18.04 11.16
C VAL A 73 15.84 18.78 10.08
N PRO A 74 17.03 18.29 9.70
CA PRO A 74 17.73 18.83 8.54
C PRO A 74 16.90 18.69 7.27
N TYR A 75 17.20 19.54 6.30
CA TYR A 75 16.66 19.41 4.96
C TYR A 75 17.11 18.09 4.32
N VAL A 76 16.19 17.42 3.64
CA VAL A 76 16.44 16.17 2.92
C VAL A 76 15.83 16.27 1.53
N ASP A 77 16.63 15.96 0.51
CA ASP A 77 16.14 15.79 -0.86
C ASP A 77 15.81 14.31 -1.09
N ASN A 78 14.54 14.02 -1.38
CA ASN A 78 14.03 12.67 -1.61
C ASN A 78 13.90 12.32 -3.10
N SER A 79 14.34 13.20 -4.00
CA SER A 79 14.18 13.05 -5.45
C SER A 79 14.80 11.77 -6.03
N CYS A 80 15.89 11.28 -5.43
CA CYS A 80 16.55 10.04 -5.86
C CYS A 80 15.82 8.74 -5.44
N LYS A 81 14.77 8.84 -4.62
CA LYS A 81 14.12 7.67 -4.01
C LYS A 81 12.60 7.83 -3.85
N TRP A 82 11.94 8.55 -4.75
CA TRP A 82 10.50 8.78 -4.67
C TRP A 82 9.68 7.49 -4.44
N ALA A 83 9.93 6.44 -5.24
CA ALA A 83 9.25 5.15 -5.08
C ALA A 83 9.55 4.43 -3.76
N GLY A 84 10.68 4.72 -3.11
CA GLY A 84 11.09 4.08 -1.85
C GLY A 84 10.69 4.83 -0.58
N GLY A 85 9.94 5.92 -0.70
CA GLY A 85 9.46 6.71 0.45
C GLY A 85 9.52 8.23 0.27
N GLY A 86 9.60 8.75 -0.95
CA GLY A 86 9.63 10.18 -1.24
C GLY A 86 8.28 10.75 -1.70
N LEU A 87 7.16 10.20 -1.24
CA LEU A 87 5.83 10.76 -1.51
C LEU A 87 5.33 11.56 -0.31
N LEU A 88 4.69 12.68 -0.60
CA LEU A 88 3.92 13.48 0.35
C LEU A 88 2.44 13.18 0.13
N SER A 89 1.65 13.13 1.19
CA SER A 89 0.21 12.90 1.10
C SER A 89 -0.53 13.48 2.30
N THR A 90 -1.85 13.36 2.30
CA THR A 90 -2.73 13.68 3.43
C THR A 90 -3.42 12.42 3.92
N VAL A 91 -3.98 12.47 5.14
CA VAL A 91 -4.81 11.37 5.65
C VAL A 91 -5.99 11.10 4.71
N GLY A 92 -6.63 12.15 4.17
CA GLY A 92 -7.76 12.01 3.24
C GLY A 92 -7.39 11.23 1.97
N ASP A 93 -6.27 11.58 1.34
CA ASP A 93 -5.79 10.87 0.14
C ASP A 93 -5.35 9.43 0.45
N LEU A 94 -4.68 9.19 1.60
CA LEU A 94 -4.32 7.83 2.00
C LEU A 94 -5.55 6.95 2.27
N LEU A 95 -6.61 7.52 2.83
CA LEU A 95 -7.89 6.81 3.02
C LEU A 95 -8.57 6.52 1.67
N LEU A 96 -8.54 7.44 0.71
CA LEU A 96 -9.02 7.18 -0.65
C LEU A 96 -8.28 6.01 -1.30
N PHE A 97 -6.94 6.03 -1.23
CA PHE A 97 -6.10 4.95 -1.75
C PHE A 97 -6.40 3.61 -1.03
N GLY A 98 -6.41 3.60 0.30
CA GLY A 98 -6.69 2.38 1.08
C GLY A 98 -8.08 1.79 0.82
N ASN A 99 -9.11 2.64 0.68
CA ASN A 99 -10.46 2.18 0.34
C ASN A 99 -10.56 1.63 -1.09
N ALA A 100 -9.83 2.23 -2.04
CA ALA A 100 -9.76 1.67 -3.40
C ALA A 100 -9.10 0.29 -3.42
N MET A 101 -8.06 0.10 -2.58
CA MET A 101 -7.42 -1.20 -2.39
C MET A 101 -8.37 -2.23 -1.76
N LEU A 102 -9.09 -1.84 -0.71
CA LEU A 102 -10.11 -2.66 -0.07
C LEU A 102 -11.19 -3.12 -1.07
N TYR A 103 -11.75 -2.17 -1.83
CA TYR A 103 -12.75 -2.45 -2.85
C TYR A 103 -12.22 -3.41 -3.93
N SER A 104 -10.99 -3.18 -4.40
CA SER A 104 -10.36 -4.03 -5.42
C SER A 104 -10.17 -5.46 -4.95
N TYR A 105 -9.76 -5.66 -3.69
CA TYR A 105 -9.62 -6.98 -3.08
C TYR A 105 -10.97 -7.71 -2.99
N GLN A 106 -12.00 -6.99 -2.55
CA GLN A 106 -13.33 -7.52 -2.39
C GLN A 106 -14.00 -7.90 -3.71
N TRP A 107 -13.70 -7.16 -4.77
CA TRP A 107 -14.21 -7.46 -6.11
C TRP A 107 -13.50 -8.63 -6.78
N ARG A 108 -12.16 -8.70 -6.69
CA ARG A 108 -11.37 -9.74 -7.37
C ARG A 108 -11.10 -10.98 -6.52
N SER A 109 -11.47 -10.97 -5.24
CA SER A 109 -11.15 -11.96 -4.20
C SER A 109 -9.66 -12.15 -3.89
N GLU A 110 -8.76 -11.76 -4.81
CA GLU A 110 -7.31 -11.76 -4.61
C GLU A 110 -6.66 -10.58 -5.32
N LEU A 111 -5.66 -9.97 -4.66
CA LEU A 111 -4.77 -8.98 -5.27
C LEU A 111 -3.37 -9.57 -5.33
N ALA A 112 -2.82 -9.72 -6.53
CA ALA A 112 -1.47 -10.25 -6.73
C ALA A 112 -0.40 -9.51 -5.91
N MET A 113 -0.61 -8.22 -5.61
CA MET A 113 0.31 -7.44 -4.77
C MET A 113 0.29 -7.82 -3.28
N TRP A 114 -0.78 -8.46 -2.80
CA TRP A 114 -0.88 -8.98 -1.42
C TRP A 114 -0.49 -10.46 -1.33
N SER A 115 -0.05 -11.08 -2.42
CA SER A 115 0.51 -12.43 -2.40
C SER A 115 1.86 -12.43 -1.68
N VAL A 116 1.89 -13.03 -0.48
CA VAL A 116 3.08 -13.15 0.36
C VAL A 116 4.14 -13.99 -0.31
N GLN A 117 5.38 -13.51 -0.29
CA GLN A 117 6.54 -14.31 -0.72
C GLN A 117 7.10 -15.13 0.46
N PRO A 118 7.52 -16.39 0.25
CA PRO A 118 8.08 -17.21 1.33
C PRO A 118 9.29 -16.56 2.01
N GLY A 119 9.38 -16.67 3.34
CA GLY A 119 10.54 -16.18 4.11
C GLY A 119 10.61 -14.66 4.31
N THR A 120 9.48 -13.94 4.20
CA THR A 120 9.42 -12.47 4.24
C THR A 120 8.73 -11.89 5.48
N THR A 121 8.96 -12.46 6.66
CA THR A 121 8.35 -12.03 7.94
C THR A 121 8.70 -10.58 8.31
N ARG A 122 7.72 -9.83 8.84
CA ARG A 122 7.87 -8.42 9.27
C ARG A 122 7.47 -8.17 10.72
N ASN A 123 7.06 -9.21 11.45
CA ASN A 123 6.64 -9.14 12.85
C ASN A 123 5.44 -8.18 13.07
N TRP A 124 4.48 -8.15 12.15
CA TRP A 124 3.19 -7.48 12.32
C TRP A 124 2.15 -8.36 12.99
N GLY A 125 2.22 -9.68 12.77
CA GLY A 125 1.29 -10.66 13.32
C GLY A 125 1.78 -12.08 13.10
N ARG A 126 1.02 -13.07 13.59
CA ARG A 126 1.37 -14.49 13.46
C ARG A 126 1.30 -14.91 11.99
N GLY A 127 2.41 -15.42 11.47
CA GLY A 127 2.53 -15.88 10.09
C GLY A 127 2.47 -14.75 9.06
N ASP A 128 2.81 -13.52 9.46
CA ASP A 128 2.88 -12.40 8.53
C ASP A 128 3.97 -12.59 7.47
N GLY A 129 3.81 -11.87 6.37
CA GLY A 129 4.81 -11.82 5.33
C GLY A 129 4.73 -10.53 4.52
N TYR A 130 5.51 -10.48 3.45
CA TYR A 130 5.66 -9.32 2.60
C TYR A 130 5.23 -9.66 1.16
N GLY A 131 4.28 -8.87 0.65
CA GLY A 131 3.89 -8.84 -0.75
C GLY A 131 4.61 -7.71 -1.50
N MET A 132 4.04 -7.26 -2.61
CA MET A 132 4.57 -6.15 -3.39
C MET A 132 4.26 -4.80 -2.70
N GLY A 133 5.06 -4.44 -1.70
CA GLY A 133 4.91 -3.15 -1.00
C GLY A 133 3.97 -3.19 0.22
N TRP A 134 3.53 -4.39 0.62
CA TRP A 134 2.58 -4.57 1.71
C TRP A 134 3.09 -5.61 2.69
N VAL A 135 2.97 -5.34 3.98
CA VAL A 135 2.95 -6.39 4.98
C VAL A 135 1.55 -7.00 5.00
N VAL A 136 1.48 -8.31 4.98
CA VAL A 136 0.23 -9.07 4.91
C VAL A 136 0.18 -10.00 6.12
N VAL A 137 -0.88 -9.84 6.91
CA VAL A 137 -1.16 -10.61 8.12
C VAL A 137 -2.33 -11.54 7.81
N PRO A 138 -2.12 -12.86 7.77
CA PRO A 138 -3.19 -13.81 7.45
C PRO A 138 -4.21 -13.92 8.58
N SER A 139 -5.45 -14.27 8.24
CA SER A 139 -6.43 -14.70 9.24
C SER A 139 -5.95 -16.00 9.90
N ARG A 140 -5.90 -16.07 11.24
CA ARG A 140 -5.38 -17.25 11.95
C ARG A 140 -6.05 -17.45 13.30
N GLN A 141 -6.55 -18.66 13.54
CA GLN A 141 -6.97 -19.16 14.84
C GLN A 141 -6.22 -20.46 15.12
N GLU A 142 -5.41 -20.48 16.18
CA GLU A 142 -4.52 -21.64 16.45
C GLU A 142 -5.23 -22.75 17.23
N TYR A 143 -6.17 -22.38 18.11
CA TYR A 143 -6.92 -23.31 18.94
C TYR A 143 -8.41 -22.94 18.92
N GLY A 144 -9.29 -23.94 18.98
CA GLY A 144 -10.73 -23.71 19.09
C GLY A 144 -11.04 -22.92 20.37
N GLY A 145 -11.59 -21.72 20.21
CA GLY A 145 -11.90 -20.81 21.33
C GLY A 145 -10.79 -19.83 21.72
N GLY A 146 -9.63 -19.87 21.07
CA GLY A 146 -8.56 -18.87 21.26
C GLY A 146 -8.71 -17.63 20.36
N ASP A 147 -7.89 -16.61 20.63
CA ASP A 147 -7.88 -15.33 19.90
C ASP A 147 -7.80 -15.51 18.39
N VAL A 148 -8.77 -14.91 17.69
CA VAL A 148 -8.82 -14.88 16.23
C VAL A 148 -8.02 -13.68 15.75
N GLN A 149 -6.90 -13.94 15.06
CA GLN A 149 -6.20 -12.90 14.31
C GLN A 149 -6.96 -12.61 13.02
N ALA A 150 -7.39 -11.37 12.83
CA ALA A 150 -8.03 -10.92 11.59
C ALA A 150 -7.02 -10.83 10.44
N PHE A 151 -7.53 -10.96 9.20
CA PHE A 151 -6.74 -10.64 8.02
C PHE A 151 -6.52 -9.13 7.96
N ALA A 152 -5.27 -8.70 7.74
CA ALA A 152 -4.93 -7.29 7.62
C ALA A 152 -3.75 -7.10 6.67
N VAL A 153 -3.72 -5.97 5.97
CA VAL A 153 -2.61 -5.57 5.12
C VAL A 153 -2.24 -4.13 5.41
N GLY A 154 -0.96 -3.79 5.34
CA GLY A 154 -0.56 -2.41 5.53
C GLY A 154 0.90 -2.15 5.28
N HIS A 155 1.30 -0.91 5.46
CA HIS A 155 2.70 -0.51 5.40
C HIS A 155 2.95 0.67 6.35
N THR A 156 4.08 0.63 7.05
CA THR A 156 4.58 1.76 7.86
C THR A 156 5.58 2.58 7.04
N GLY A 157 5.49 3.90 7.10
CA GLY A 157 6.47 4.81 6.53
C GLY A 157 7.36 5.42 7.62
N GLY A 158 8.65 5.44 7.37
CA GLY A 158 9.62 6.20 8.17
C GLY A 158 10.39 7.13 7.24
N ALA A 159 10.41 8.42 7.59
CA ALA A 159 11.18 9.44 6.90
C ALA A 159 11.84 10.35 7.94
N VAL A 160 12.83 11.12 7.50
CA VAL A 160 13.48 12.10 8.38
C VAL A 160 12.44 13.10 8.87
N GLY A 161 12.15 13.03 10.17
CA GLY A 161 11.17 13.88 10.82
C GLY A 161 9.69 13.57 10.58
N ALA A 162 9.36 12.38 10.04
CA ALA A 162 7.98 11.96 9.84
C ALA A 162 7.79 10.44 9.96
N SER A 163 6.62 10.03 10.42
CA SER A 163 6.19 8.64 10.53
C SER A 163 4.79 8.50 9.97
N SER A 164 4.48 7.38 9.32
CA SER A 164 3.14 7.09 8.83
C SER A 164 2.78 5.62 8.92
N VAL A 165 1.49 5.33 8.84
CA VAL A 165 0.98 3.98 8.61
C VAL A 165 -0.31 4.06 7.80
N LEU A 166 -0.44 3.14 6.85
CA LEU A 166 -1.70 2.79 6.20
C LEU A 166 -1.98 1.33 6.51
N LEU A 167 -3.16 1.05 7.03
CA LEU A 167 -3.66 -0.27 7.37
C LEU A 167 -5.03 -0.46 6.72
N VAL A 168 -5.25 -1.62 6.12
CA VAL A 168 -6.53 -2.05 5.55
C VAL A 168 -6.89 -3.40 6.17
N VAL A 169 -8.09 -3.47 6.74
CA VAL A 169 -8.65 -4.66 7.39
C VAL A 169 -9.97 -4.99 6.70
N PRO A 170 -9.96 -5.85 5.67
CA PRO A 170 -11.19 -6.30 5.02
C PRO A 170 -12.07 -7.06 6.00
N ASN A 171 -13.38 -6.76 6.03
CA ASN A 171 -14.33 -7.57 6.77
C ASN A 171 -14.66 -8.85 5.98
N LYS A 172 -15.06 -9.91 6.68
CA LYS A 172 -15.58 -11.14 6.06
C LYS A 172 -17.02 -10.89 5.60
N VAL A 173 -17.19 -10.18 4.50
CA VAL A 173 -18.47 -10.18 3.79
C VAL A 173 -18.32 -11.11 2.59
N SER A 174 -19.19 -12.13 2.53
CA SER A 174 -19.36 -12.93 1.32
C SER A 174 -19.92 -11.99 0.25
N TYR A 175 -19.07 -11.51 -0.64
CA TYR A 175 -19.55 -10.91 -1.88
C TYR A 175 -20.31 -11.99 -2.64
N PRO A 176 -21.49 -11.70 -3.22
CA PRO A 176 -22.07 -12.61 -4.18
C PRO A 176 -21.00 -12.85 -5.24
N THR A 177 -20.58 -14.11 -5.35
CA THR A 177 -19.51 -14.56 -6.23
C THR A 177 -19.72 -13.92 -7.60
N ALA A 178 -18.75 -13.13 -8.07
CA ALA A 178 -18.79 -12.63 -9.43
C ALA A 178 -19.04 -13.82 -10.36
N ILE A 179 -20.03 -13.66 -11.23
CA ILE A 179 -20.48 -14.65 -12.22
C ILE A 179 -19.23 -15.29 -12.86
N PRO A 180 -19.14 -16.63 -12.96
CA PRO A 180 -18.02 -17.26 -13.64
C PRO A 180 -17.89 -16.65 -15.03
N LEU A 181 -16.73 -16.07 -15.33
CA LEU A 181 -16.41 -15.66 -16.70
C LEU A 181 -16.43 -16.96 -17.52
N ASP A 182 -17.32 -17.04 -18.52
CA ASP A 182 -17.55 -18.24 -19.31
C ASP A 182 -16.24 -18.91 -19.76
N SER A 183 -16.21 -20.23 -19.62
CA SER A 183 -15.04 -21.11 -19.74
C SER A 183 -14.51 -21.32 -21.16
N GLU A 184 -14.60 -20.33 -22.06
CA GLU A 184 -14.31 -20.52 -23.49
C GLU A 184 -12.96 -19.95 -23.98
N LEU A 185 -12.03 -19.58 -23.09
CA LEU A 185 -10.67 -19.17 -23.48
C LEU A 185 -9.53 -20.08 -22.97
N ALA A 186 -9.86 -21.25 -22.44
CA ALA A 186 -8.88 -22.22 -21.94
C ALA A 186 -8.17 -23.03 -23.05
N HIS A 187 -7.73 -22.39 -24.14
CA HIS A 187 -6.80 -22.99 -25.11
C HIS A 187 -5.81 -21.96 -25.66
N HIS A 188 -5.12 -21.23 -24.80
CA HIS A 188 -3.84 -20.63 -25.17
C HIS A 188 -2.79 -20.93 -24.12
N THR A 189 -1.71 -21.56 -24.58
CA THR A 189 -0.50 -21.88 -23.83
C THR A 189 0.09 -20.64 -23.14
N PRO A 190 0.73 -20.78 -21.96
CA PRO A 190 1.26 -19.65 -21.23
C PRO A 190 2.55 -19.17 -21.90
N SER A 191 2.43 -18.23 -22.84
CA SER A 191 3.52 -17.29 -23.11
C SER A 191 3.36 -16.15 -22.11
N VAL A 192 4.40 -15.93 -21.29
CA VAL A 192 4.45 -14.83 -20.32
C VAL A 192 4.45 -13.52 -21.11
N PRO A 193 3.42 -12.66 -21.03
CA PRO A 193 3.48 -11.35 -21.64
C PRO A 193 4.21 -10.44 -20.67
N ASN A 194 5.51 -10.22 -20.91
CA ASN A 194 6.21 -9.04 -20.43
C ASN A 194 5.67 -7.84 -21.21
N SER A 195 4.55 -7.26 -20.77
CA SER A 195 4.06 -6.00 -21.33
C SER A 195 3.04 -5.36 -20.39
N LEU A 196 3.21 -4.07 -20.11
CA LEU A 196 2.24 -3.20 -19.44
C LEU A 196 0.97 -2.95 -20.28
N SER A 197 0.69 -3.77 -21.30
CA SER A 197 -0.55 -3.71 -22.08
C SER A 197 -1.82 -3.87 -21.25
N VAL A 198 -1.71 -4.29 -19.98
CA VAL A 198 -2.81 -4.27 -19.01
C VAL A 198 -3.41 -2.86 -18.83
N PHE A 199 -2.63 -1.80 -19.08
CA PHE A 199 -3.12 -0.42 -19.03
C PHE A 199 -3.66 0.11 -20.37
N SER A 200 -3.33 -0.49 -21.52
CA SER A 200 -3.82 -0.01 -22.83
C SER A 200 -5.18 -0.58 -23.21
N SER A 201 -5.58 -1.71 -22.62
CA SER A 201 -6.85 -2.38 -22.90
C SER A 201 -7.88 -2.17 -21.78
N LEU A 202 -7.98 -0.93 -21.28
CA LEU A 202 -9.15 -0.49 -20.52
C LEU A 202 -10.32 -0.27 -21.50
N GLU A 203 -10.78 -1.35 -22.14
CA GLU A 203 -12.20 -1.40 -22.46
C GLU A 203 -12.94 -1.33 -21.13
N SER A 204 -13.83 -0.36 -21.02
CA SER A 204 -14.64 -0.13 -19.83
C SER A 204 -15.56 -1.33 -19.61
N VAL A 205 -15.09 -2.36 -18.93
CA VAL A 205 -15.95 -3.37 -18.34
C VAL A 205 -16.60 -2.74 -17.13
N VAL A 206 -17.60 -1.89 -17.38
CA VAL A 206 -18.58 -1.50 -16.38
C VAL A 206 -19.44 -2.74 -16.15
N PRO A 207 -19.42 -3.36 -14.96
CA PRO A 207 -20.29 -4.49 -14.70
C PRO A 207 -21.74 -4.01 -14.85
N GLN A 208 -22.51 -4.67 -15.69
CA GLN A 208 -23.97 -4.54 -15.72
C GLN A 208 -24.56 -5.26 -14.50
N SER A 209 -24.31 -4.75 -13.29
CA SER A 209 -25.10 -5.07 -12.11
C SER A 209 -25.23 -3.82 -11.24
N SER A 210 -26.47 -3.48 -10.90
CA SER A 210 -26.87 -2.23 -10.26
C SER A 210 -26.61 -2.17 -8.75
N ASP A 211 -25.97 -3.18 -8.16
CA ASP A 211 -25.69 -3.20 -6.73
C ASP A 211 -24.21 -2.86 -6.50
N VAL A 212 -23.93 -1.55 -6.44
CA VAL A 212 -22.67 -1.04 -5.90
C VAL A 212 -22.64 -1.41 -4.42
N CYS A 213 -22.02 -2.55 -4.10
CA CYS A 213 -21.78 -2.95 -2.73
C CYS A 213 -20.68 -2.05 -2.16
N VAL A 214 -21.02 -1.30 -1.10
CA VAL A 214 -20.04 -0.49 -0.37
C VAL A 214 -18.95 -1.43 0.16
N PRO A 215 -17.65 -1.13 -0.01
CA PRO A 215 -16.58 -1.96 0.52
C PRO A 215 -16.71 -2.09 2.04
N CYS A 216 -16.69 -3.33 2.54
CA CYS A 216 -16.89 -3.62 3.96
C CYS A 216 -15.56 -3.88 4.65
N GLY A 217 -15.15 -3.02 5.58
CA GLY A 217 -13.90 -3.16 6.29
C GLY A 217 -13.45 -1.86 6.91
N VAL A 218 -12.26 -1.87 7.50
CA VAL A 218 -11.68 -0.70 8.15
C VAL A 218 -10.38 -0.32 7.47
N THR A 219 -10.28 0.95 7.07
CA THR A 219 -9.02 1.55 6.58
C THR A 219 -8.56 2.57 7.60
N VAL A 220 -7.33 2.44 8.09
CA VAL A 220 -6.72 3.37 9.05
C VAL A 220 -5.49 4.01 8.41
N ALA A 221 -5.47 5.34 8.35
CA ALA A 221 -4.32 6.12 7.91
C ALA A 221 -3.90 7.09 9.03
N ILE A 222 -2.61 7.07 9.39
CA ILE A 222 -2.03 7.98 10.38
C ILE A 222 -0.76 8.58 9.79
N ILE A 223 -0.64 9.90 9.87
CA ILE A 223 0.57 10.64 9.49
C ILE A 223 0.97 11.49 10.70
N MET A 224 2.24 11.40 11.08
CA MET A 224 2.86 12.22 12.11
C MET A 224 4.09 12.91 11.55
N ASN A 225 4.23 14.19 11.83
CA ASN A 225 5.41 14.99 11.53
C ASN A 225 6.50 14.85 12.60
N LEU A 226 6.64 13.63 13.14
CA LEU A 226 7.66 13.25 14.12
C LEU A 226 8.33 11.96 13.66
N GLU A 227 9.66 11.95 13.69
CA GLU A 227 10.49 10.79 13.38
C GLU A 227 10.31 9.65 14.40
N ASP A 228 10.50 8.41 13.95
CA ASP A 228 10.57 7.19 14.76
C ASP A 228 9.38 6.94 15.70
N VAL A 229 8.16 7.29 15.26
CA VAL A 229 6.94 6.96 16.00
C VAL A 229 6.43 5.58 15.59
N GLY A 230 6.35 4.66 16.55
CA GLY A 230 5.80 3.33 16.35
C GLY A 230 4.28 3.32 16.18
N LEU A 231 3.81 3.50 14.94
CA LEU A 231 2.37 3.66 14.64
C LEU A 231 1.60 2.35 14.41
N ARG A 232 2.29 1.23 14.18
CA ARG A 232 1.66 -0.05 13.82
C ARG A 232 0.61 -0.51 14.83
N ARG A 233 0.98 -0.56 16.12
CA ARG A 233 0.09 -1.04 17.19
C ARG A 233 -1.13 -0.14 17.32
N LEU A 234 -0.92 1.17 17.32
CA LEU A 234 -2.00 2.16 17.36
C LEU A 234 -2.99 1.98 16.20
N ALA A 235 -2.50 1.74 14.97
CA ALA A 235 -3.40 1.50 13.83
C ALA A 235 -4.22 0.21 13.99
N MET A 236 -3.63 -0.87 14.51
CA MET A 236 -4.35 -2.11 14.80
C MET A 236 -5.39 -1.92 15.91
N ASP A 237 -5.04 -1.21 16.98
CA ASP A 237 -5.95 -0.91 18.09
C ASP A 237 -7.14 -0.05 17.62
N ILE A 238 -6.89 0.97 16.77
CA ILE A 238 -7.94 1.76 16.15
C ILE A 238 -8.83 0.86 15.28
N ALA A 239 -8.25 0.01 14.42
CA ALA A 239 -9.04 -0.86 13.56
C ALA A 239 -9.96 -1.80 14.36
N ALA A 240 -9.47 -2.36 15.46
CA ALA A 240 -10.25 -3.24 16.33
C ALA A 240 -11.52 -2.56 16.88
N LEU A 241 -11.47 -1.26 17.22
CA LEU A 241 -12.62 -0.50 17.70
C LEU A 241 -13.77 -0.40 16.69
N PHE A 242 -13.49 -0.54 15.40
CA PHE A 242 -14.49 -0.44 14.32
C PHE A 242 -14.85 -1.80 13.70
N CYS A 243 -14.13 -2.87 14.02
CA CYS A 243 -14.44 -4.22 13.56
C CYS A 243 -15.55 -4.91 14.39
N GLU A 244 -15.91 -4.35 15.56
CA GLU A 244 -16.95 -4.89 16.46
C GLU A 244 -18.36 -4.32 16.18
N ILE A 245 -18.54 -3.53 15.11
CA ILE A 245 -19.80 -2.91 14.68
C ILE A 245 -20.33 -3.63 13.44
#